data_AF-A0A9E0VHG8-F1
#
_entry.id   AF-A0A9E0VHG8-F1
#
_cell.length_a   1.000
_cell.length_b   1.000
_cell.length_c   1.000
_cell.angle_alpha   90.00
_cell.angle_beta   90.00
_cell.angle_gamma   90.00
#
_symmetry.space_group_name_H-M   'P 1'
#
loop_
_entity.id
_entity.type
_entity.pdbx_description
1 polymer ?
#
loop_
_entity_poly.entity_id
_entity_poly.type
_entity_poly.pdbx_seq_one_letter_code
_entity_poly.pdbx_strand_id
1 'polypeptide(L)'
;MENSKNIDFIERFTEVCGSSQPNEIAQLLNISYQAAKNYLQGRLPDSKTLTTIAYKTPYSLNWLLTGEGEKLVRASSNEDTSILSEQLRGFVKKVCTEFFTEMLSGSSETAQAKIVYLAVDNIKEEKLSGQIPVTSEPNSQ
;
A
#
# COMPACT_ATOMS: atom_id res chain seq x y z
N MET A 1 37.25 10.08 -1.45
CA MET A 1 36.22 9.42 -0.61
C MET A 1 34.94 10.25 -0.42
N GLU A 2 34.94 11.55 -0.75
CA GLU A 2 33.77 12.43 -0.54
C GLU A 2 32.64 12.23 -1.57
N ASN A 3 32.98 11.82 -2.80
CA ASN A 3 32.00 11.57 -3.85
C ASN A 3 31.08 10.36 -3.58
N SER A 4 31.61 9.29 -2.95
CA SER A 4 30.81 8.10 -2.66
C SER A 4 29.69 8.40 -1.66
N LYS A 5 29.97 9.18 -0.60
CA LYS A 5 28.97 9.54 0.42
C LYS A 5 27.80 10.36 -0.16
N ASN A 6 28.07 11.19 -1.16
CA ASN A 6 27.02 11.96 -1.84
C ASN A 6 26.14 11.07 -2.72
N ILE A 7 26.73 10.11 -3.43
CA ILE A 7 25.98 9.13 -4.23
C ILE A 7 25.07 8.31 -3.29
N ASP A 8 25.61 7.83 -2.18
CA ASP A 8 24.85 7.05 -1.20
C ASP A 8 23.68 7.85 -0.61
N PHE A 9 23.86 9.17 -0.38
CA PHE A 9 22.77 10.04 0.07
C PHE A 9 21.68 10.21 -0.99
N ILE A 10 22.06 10.45 -2.26
CA ILE A 10 21.10 10.65 -3.36
C ILE A 10 20.23 9.40 -3.55
N GLU A 11 20.83 8.21 -3.47
CA GLU A 11 20.10 6.95 -3.54
C GLU A 11 19.08 6.82 -2.41
N ARG A 12 19.50 7.03 -1.16
CA ARG A 12 18.58 7.01 -0.01
C ARG A 12 17.51 8.08 -0.11
N PHE A 13 17.84 9.28 -0.58
CA PHE A 13 16.89 10.37 -0.72
C PHE A 13 15.83 10.08 -1.79
N THR A 14 16.27 9.52 -2.93
CA THR A 14 15.38 9.07 -4.01
C THR A 14 14.46 7.97 -3.51
N GLU A 15 14.98 7.04 -2.72
CA GLU A 15 14.21 5.97 -2.09
C GLU A 15 13.17 6.49 -1.09
N VAL A 16 13.55 7.45 -0.24
CA VAL A 16 12.64 8.09 0.72
C VAL A 16 11.50 8.82 0.01
N CYS A 17 11.81 9.53 -1.08
CA CYS A 17 10.81 10.27 -1.85
C CYS A 17 10.00 9.37 -2.80
N GLY A 18 10.45 8.13 -3.04
CA GLY A 18 9.83 7.21 -3.99
C GLY A 18 9.94 7.63 -5.47
N SER A 19 10.72 8.67 -5.76
CA SER A 19 10.86 9.23 -7.10
C SER A 19 12.20 9.95 -7.25
N SER A 20 12.75 9.88 -8.46
CA SER A 20 13.93 10.66 -8.89
C SER A 20 13.54 11.92 -9.68
N GLN A 21 12.24 12.19 -9.83
CA GLN A 21 11.75 13.34 -10.61
C GLN A 21 11.63 14.58 -9.72
N PRO A 22 12.35 15.69 -10.02
CA PRO A 22 12.35 16.86 -9.14
C PRO A 22 10.96 17.50 -8.96
N ASN A 23 10.07 17.39 -9.95
CA ASN A 23 8.69 17.88 -9.84
C ASN A 23 7.88 17.13 -8.79
N GLU A 24 7.98 15.79 -8.76
CA GLU A 24 7.26 14.95 -7.81
C GLU A 24 7.78 15.18 -6.39
N ILE A 25 9.11 15.28 -6.24
CA ILE A 25 9.75 15.60 -4.95
C ILE A 25 9.34 17.00 -4.47
N ALA A 26 9.31 17.99 -5.37
CA ALA A 26 8.91 19.35 -5.04
C ALA A 26 7.47 19.41 -4.51
N GLN A 27 6.55 18.68 -5.14
CA GLN A 27 5.16 18.55 -4.68
C GLN A 27 5.06 17.79 -3.36
N LEU A 28 5.76 16.66 -3.25
CA LEU A 28 5.77 15.82 -2.05
C LEU A 28 6.25 16.61 -0.83
N LEU A 29 7.37 17.33 -0.95
CA LEU A 29 8.01 18.04 0.17
C LEU A 29 7.56 19.50 0.30
N ASN A 30 6.71 19.99 -0.63
CA ASN A 30 6.29 21.39 -0.70
C ASN A 30 7.49 22.37 -0.74
N ILE A 31 8.44 22.09 -1.62
CA ILE A 31 9.66 22.89 -1.84
C ILE A 31 9.74 23.38 -3.29
N SER A 32 10.67 24.29 -3.58
CA SER A 32 10.89 24.72 -4.96
C SER A 32 11.51 23.62 -5.82
N TYR A 33 11.23 23.64 -7.12
CA TYR A 33 11.83 22.73 -8.10
C TYR A 33 13.37 22.74 -8.03
N GLN A 34 13.96 23.93 -7.87
CA GLN A 34 15.40 24.09 -7.76
C GLN A 34 15.96 23.44 -6.48
N ALA A 35 15.24 23.52 -5.36
CA ALA A 35 15.64 22.83 -4.14
C ALA A 35 15.63 21.31 -4.33
N ALA A 36 14.56 20.75 -4.90
CA ALA A 36 14.47 19.32 -5.20
C ALA A 36 15.61 18.86 -6.13
N LYS A 37 15.89 19.63 -7.18
CA LYS A 37 17.00 19.35 -8.11
C LYS A 37 18.36 19.39 -7.39
N ASN A 38 18.60 20.38 -6.53
CA ASN A 38 19.84 20.47 -5.77
C ASN A 38 20.03 19.27 -4.84
N TYR A 39 18.95 18.78 -4.22
CA TYR A 39 19.03 17.61 -3.33
C TYR A 39 19.37 16.33 -4.09
N LEU A 40 18.79 16.15 -5.29
CA LEU A 40 19.17 15.07 -6.20
C LEU A 40 20.60 15.20 -6.75
N GLN A 41 21.22 16.37 -6.61
CA GLN A 41 22.62 16.61 -6.96
C GLN A 41 23.56 16.49 -5.75
N GLY A 42 23.06 16.05 -4.59
CA GLY A 42 23.86 15.81 -3.38
C GLY A 42 23.90 16.98 -2.40
N ARG A 43 23.15 18.07 -2.65
CA ARG A 43 23.00 19.11 -1.61
C ARG A 43 22.17 18.56 -0.46
N LEU A 44 22.64 18.74 0.77
CA LEU A 44 21.86 18.36 1.94
C LEU A 44 20.64 19.28 2.15
N PRO A 45 19.46 18.73 2.49
CA PRO A 45 18.29 19.51 2.85
C PRO A 45 18.50 20.31 4.12
N ASP A 46 17.81 21.45 4.21
CA ASP A 46 17.77 22.25 5.42
C ASP A 46 16.89 21.60 6.51
N SER A 47 17.03 22.06 7.76
CA SER A 47 16.31 21.50 8.89
C SER A 47 14.79 21.48 8.71
N LYS A 48 14.19 22.49 8.07
CA LYS A 48 12.73 22.55 7.86
C LYS A 48 12.29 21.49 6.84
N THR A 49 13.07 21.29 5.79
CA THR A 49 12.81 20.22 4.82
C THR A 49 12.99 18.84 5.46
N LEU A 50 14.02 18.64 6.28
CA LEU A 50 14.22 17.39 7.03
C LEU A 50 13.04 17.07 7.94
N THR A 51 12.54 18.06 8.69
CA THR A 51 11.32 17.90 9.49
C THR A 51 10.13 17.48 8.63
N THR A 52 9.95 18.11 7.46
CA THR A 52 8.88 17.74 6.53
C THR A 52 9.01 16.29 6.04
N ILE A 53 10.23 15.84 5.73
CA ILE A 53 10.51 14.46 5.32
C ILE A 53 10.12 13.48 6.43
N ALA A 54 10.49 13.76 7.68
CA ALA A 54 10.14 12.91 8.82
C ALA A 54 8.63 12.82 9.07
N TYR A 55 7.88 13.89 8.80
CA TYR A 55 6.42 13.88 8.94
C TYR A 55 5.70 13.19 7.78
N LYS A 56 6.23 13.32 6.55
CA LYS A 56 5.58 12.80 5.34
C LYS A 56 5.99 11.37 5.00
N THR A 57 7.10 10.89 5.55
CA THR A 57 7.65 9.58 5.23
C THR A 57 7.93 8.79 6.51
N PRO A 58 7.80 7.45 6.48
CA PRO A 58 8.08 6.61 7.65
C PRO A 58 9.58 6.38 7.88
N TYR A 59 10.46 7.14 7.21
CA TYR A 59 11.89 6.91 7.23
C TYR A 59 12.61 7.70 8.33
N SER A 60 13.66 7.09 8.89
CA SER A 60 14.52 7.73 9.88
C SER A 60 15.44 8.76 9.22
N LEU A 61 15.45 9.99 9.75
CA LEU A 61 16.38 11.02 9.30
C LEU A 61 17.84 10.63 9.54
N ASN A 62 18.13 9.89 10.62
CA ASN A 62 19.49 9.40 10.88
C ASN A 62 19.95 8.50 9.74
N TRP A 63 19.14 7.50 9.40
CA TRP A 63 19.45 6.57 8.31
C TRP A 63 19.54 7.29 6.96
N LEU A 64 18.65 8.25 6.68
CA LEU A 64 18.73 9.04 5.44
C LEU A 64 20.07 9.77 5.31
N LEU A 65 20.55 10.42 6.38
CA LEU A 65 21.74 11.26 6.34
C LEU A 65 23.03 10.43 6.40
N THR A 66 23.10 9.44 7.29
CA THR A 66 24.35 8.70 7.56
C THR A 66 24.40 7.34 6.89
N GLY A 67 23.24 6.77 6.51
CA GLY A 67 23.12 5.38 6.08
C GLY A 67 23.12 4.37 7.25
N GLU A 68 23.21 4.86 8.49
CA GLU A 68 23.35 4.02 9.68
C GLU A 68 22.07 3.98 10.51
N GLY A 69 21.83 2.85 11.17
CA GLY A 69 20.67 2.64 12.05
C GLY A 69 19.42 2.12 11.33
N GLU A 70 18.28 2.20 12.02
CA GLU A 70 17.01 1.71 11.48
C GLU A 70 16.48 2.62 10.37
N LYS A 71 16.13 2.01 9.23
CA LYS A 71 15.58 2.71 8.07
C LYS A 71 14.18 3.27 8.33
N LEU A 72 13.31 2.47 8.94
CA LEU A 72 11.93 2.85 9.21
C LEU A 72 11.79 3.20 10.68
N VAL A 73 11.19 4.35 10.96
CA VAL A 73 10.80 4.68 12.33
C VAL A 73 9.55 3.85 12.61
N ARG A 74 9.65 2.90 13.54
CA ARG A 74 8.45 2.24 14.08
C ARG A 74 7.57 3.36 14.63
N ALA A 75 6.35 3.47 14.12
CA ALA A 75 5.37 4.40 14.65
C ALA A 75 5.06 3.96 16.10
N SER A 76 5.87 4.42 17.05
CA SER A 76 5.42 4.57 18.42
C SER A 76 4.27 5.54 18.34
N SER A 77 3.06 5.02 18.53
CA SER A 77 1.81 5.77 18.61
C SER A 77 2.03 7.03 19.44
N ASN A 78 2.24 8.17 18.78
CA ASN A 78 2.21 9.46 19.46
C ASN A 78 0.77 9.63 19.96
N GLU A 79 0.59 9.55 21.27
CA GLU A 79 -0.69 9.59 21.98
C GLU A 79 -1.47 10.92 21.82
N ASP A 80 -0.97 11.86 21.02
CA ASP A 80 -1.57 13.19 20.84
C ASP A 80 -2.69 13.25 19.78
N THR A 81 -3.05 12.13 19.14
CA THR A 81 -4.22 12.04 18.23
C THR A 81 -5.38 11.19 18.76
N SER A 82 -5.30 10.77 20.02
CA SER A 82 -6.23 9.79 20.59
C SER A 82 -7.69 10.27 20.59
N ILE A 83 -7.94 11.57 20.74
CA ILE A 83 -9.31 12.09 20.94
C ILE A 83 -10.10 12.22 19.62
N LEU A 84 -9.47 12.63 18.51
CA LEU A 84 -10.15 12.74 17.21
C LEU A 84 -10.35 11.37 16.53
N SER A 85 -9.49 10.40 16.85
CA SER A 85 -9.51 9.09 16.20
C SER A 85 -10.75 8.27 16.54
N GLU A 86 -11.30 8.38 17.76
CA GLU A 86 -12.44 7.57 18.19
C GLU A 86 -13.74 8.01 17.53
N GLN A 87 -13.98 9.33 17.45
CA GLN A 87 -15.16 9.87 16.80
C GLN A 87 -15.12 9.64 15.29
N LEU A 88 -13.96 9.84 14.66
CA LEU A 88 -13.79 9.56 13.24
C LEU A 88 -13.93 8.06 12.94
N ARG A 89 -13.35 7.19 13.77
CA ARG A 89 -13.49 5.72 13.66
C ARG A 89 -14.94 5.28 13.82
N GLY A 90 -15.66 5.87 14.78
CA GLY A 90 -17.09 5.62 14.99
C GLY A 90 -17.92 6.05 13.77
N PHE A 91 -17.64 7.22 13.22
CA PHE A 91 -18.31 7.73 12.03
C PHE A 91 -18.03 6.86 10.79
N VAL A 92 -16.78 6.53 10.52
CA VAL A 92 -16.40 5.67 9.39
C VAL A 92 -17.02 4.28 9.52
N LYS A 93 -16.99 3.68 10.72
CA LYS A 93 -17.66 2.39 10.95
C LYS A 93 -19.15 2.48 10.67
N LYS A 94 -19.82 3.52 11.18
CA LYS A 94 -21.26 3.71 10.99
C LYS A 94 -21.62 3.85 9.51
N VAL A 95 -20.92 4.73 8.78
CA VAL A 95 -21.16 4.95 7.34
C VAL A 95 -20.92 3.66 6.54
N CYS A 96 -19.82 2.95 6.80
CA CYS A 96 -19.57 1.68 6.13
C CYS A 96 -20.65 0.64 6.47
N THR A 97 -21.03 0.47 7.74
CA THR A 97 -22.05 -0.51 8.11
C THR A 97 -23.42 -0.19 7.53
N GLU A 98 -23.82 1.08 7.49
CA GLU A 98 -25.10 1.49 6.90
C GLU A 98 -25.12 1.21 5.40
N PHE A 99 -24.05 1.59 4.70
CA PHE A 99 -23.91 1.34 3.27
C PHE A 99 -23.87 -0.16 2.93
N PHE A 100 -23.08 -0.96 3.66
CA PHE A 100 -23.01 -2.41 3.44
C PHE A 100 -24.31 -3.10 3.82
N THR A 101 -25.01 -2.65 4.87
CA THR A 101 -26.31 -3.23 5.26
C THR A 101 -27.37 -2.94 4.21
N GLU A 102 -27.40 -1.74 3.65
CA GLU A 102 -28.30 -1.39 2.55
C GLU A 102 -28.01 -2.20 1.29
N MET A 103 -26.72 -2.38 0.95
CA MET A 103 -26.28 -3.18 -0.19
C MET A 103 -26.59 -4.69 -0.02
N LEU A 104 -26.50 -5.21 1.21
CA LEU A 104 -26.80 -6.62 1.53
C LEU A 104 -28.30 -6.89 1.72
N SER A 105 -29.09 -5.87 2.09
CA SER A 105 -30.54 -6.01 2.33
C SER A 105 -31.37 -5.92 1.04
N GLY A 106 -30.77 -5.52 -0.09
CA GLY A 106 -31.39 -5.50 -1.42
C GLY A 106 -31.47 -6.88 -2.11
N SER A 107 -30.88 -7.92 -1.53
CA SER A 107 -30.90 -9.28 -2.07
C SER A 107 -31.40 -10.28 -1.01
N SER A 108 -32.72 -10.47 -1.01
CA SER A 108 -33.48 -11.71 -0.74
C SER A 108 -32.84 -12.83 0.09
N GLU A 109 -33.59 -13.22 1.13
CA GLU A 109 -33.69 -14.55 1.76
C GLU A 109 -32.58 -15.02 2.71
N THR A 110 -32.94 -15.02 4.00
CA THR A 110 -32.50 -15.91 5.09
C THR A 110 -31.45 -16.96 4.73
N ALA A 111 -30.17 -16.59 4.83
CA ALA A 111 -29.09 -17.57 4.91
C ALA A 111 -29.05 -18.20 6.32
N GLN A 112 -30.02 -19.08 6.62
CA GLN A 112 -29.75 -20.13 7.60
C GLN A 112 -28.70 -21.04 6.96
N ALA A 113 -27.49 -21.03 7.53
CA ALA A 113 -26.45 -21.99 7.16
C ALA A 113 -26.96 -23.41 7.45
N LYS A 114 -27.59 -24.04 6.46
CA LYS A 114 -28.03 -25.43 6.53
C LYS A 114 -26.80 -26.31 6.30
N ILE A 115 -26.18 -26.75 7.40
CA ILE A 115 -25.09 -27.72 7.36
C ILE A 115 -25.66 -29.02 6.80
N VAL A 116 -25.22 -29.40 5.61
CA VAL A 116 -25.58 -30.68 4.98
C VAL A 116 -24.55 -31.71 5.42
N TYR A 117 -24.98 -32.64 6.28
CA TYR A 117 -24.19 -33.81 6.64
C TYR A 117 -24.27 -34.82 5.50
N LEU A 118 -23.17 -34.99 4.77
CA LEU A 118 -23.02 -36.08 3.81
C LEU A 118 -22.64 -37.35 4.59
N ALA A 119 -23.60 -38.23 4.83
CA ALA A 119 -23.33 -39.57 5.35
C ALA A 119 -22.51 -40.36 4.33
N VAL A 120 -21.48 -41.06 4.80
CA VAL A 120 -20.48 -41.79 4.00
C VAL A 120 -21.13 -42.78 3.02
N ASP A 121 -22.30 -43.31 3.37
CA ASP A 121 -23.07 -44.27 2.57
C ASP A 121 -23.59 -43.70 1.23
N ASN A 122 -23.54 -42.37 1.04
CA ASN A 122 -24.00 -41.69 -0.18
C ASN A 122 -22.87 -41.25 -1.12
N ILE A 123 -21.60 -41.53 -0.79
CA ILE A 123 -20.47 -41.27 -1.69
C ILE A 123 -20.41 -42.41 -2.72
N LYS A 124 -21.01 -42.19 -3.90
CA LYS A 124 -20.88 -43.10 -5.04
C LYS A 124 -19.74 -42.63 -5.96
N GLU A 125 -18.99 -43.61 -6.43
CA GLU A 125 -17.66 -43.53 -7.06
C GLU A 125 -17.51 -42.54 -8.24
N GLU A 126 -16.25 -42.14 -8.44
CA GLU A 126 -15.73 -41.27 -9.50
C GLU A 126 -16.04 -41.80 -10.91
N LYS A 127 -16.78 -41.04 -11.71
CA LYS A 127 -16.95 -41.30 -13.14
C LYS A 127 -15.90 -40.52 -13.93
N LEU A 128 -14.78 -41.19 -14.25
CA LEU A 128 -13.82 -40.74 -15.25
C LEU A 128 -14.49 -40.72 -16.64
N SER A 129 -14.85 -39.53 -17.11
CA SER A 129 -15.30 -39.35 -18.50
C SER A 129 -14.12 -38.89 -19.36
N GLY A 130 -13.28 -39.84 -19.75
CA GLY A 130 -12.42 -39.67 -20.90
C GLY A 130 -13.21 -39.97 -22.18
N GLN A 131 -13.23 -39.04 -23.13
CA GLN A 131 -12.96 -39.27 -24.56
C GLN A 131 -13.17 -37.98 -25.36
N ILE A 132 -12.09 -37.58 -26.02
CA ILE A 132 -12.03 -36.55 -27.06
C ILE A 132 -12.70 -37.12 -28.32
N PRO A 133 -13.60 -36.39 -28.99
CA PRO A 133 -13.81 -36.55 -30.42
C PRO A 133 -13.22 -35.34 -31.14
N VAL A 134 -12.13 -35.60 -31.87
CA VAL A 134 -11.68 -34.79 -33.00
C VAL A 134 -12.79 -34.83 -34.05
N THR A 135 -13.35 -33.68 -34.40
CA THR A 135 -14.12 -33.55 -35.65
C THR A 135 -13.74 -32.25 -36.34
N SER A 136 -13.07 -32.44 -37.46
CA SER A 136 -12.67 -31.51 -38.52
C SER A 136 -13.81 -30.66 -39.07
N GLU A 137 -13.60 -29.35 -39.20
CA GLU A 137 -14.41 -28.47 -40.04
C GLU A 137 -13.88 -28.44 -41.49
N PRO A 138 -14.76 -28.57 -42.50
CA PRO A 138 -14.38 -28.56 -43.90
C PRO A 138 -14.35 -27.14 -44.51
N ASN A 139 -13.37 -26.99 -45.40
CA ASN A 139 -13.21 -25.92 -46.38
C ASN A 139 -14.50 -25.69 -47.21
N SER A 140 -14.92 -24.43 -47.41
CA SER A 140 -15.78 -24.04 -48.54
C SER A 140 -15.70 -22.54 -48.83
N GLN A 141 -15.10 -22.26 -49.99
CA GLN A 141 -15.34 -21.19 -50.98
C GLN A 141 -15.17 -19.72 -50.57
#